data_AF-A0A959N7U8-F1
#
_entry.id   AF-A0A959N7U8-F1
#
_cell.length_a   1.000
_cell.length_b   1.000
_cell.length_c   1.000
_cell.angle_alpha   90.00
_cell.angle_beta   90.00
_cell.angle_gamma   90.00
#
_symmetry.space_group_name_H-M   'P 1'
#
loop_
_entity.id
_entity.type
_entity.pdbx_description
1 polymer ?
#
loop_
_entity_poly.entity_id
_entity_poly.type
_entity_poly.pdbx_seq_one_letter_code
_entity_poly.pdbx_strand_id
1 'polypeptide(L)'
;MELEEMKGLWNEMSKRIDNQKILTDKLVIQLTKQNYVNKLKAISIPESIGTVVCFASAVYIFMNFGKLDTWYLQLFGFFVIAYSLILPALSLRAIKKMKSIDIAGNTYKQSLMEYAKSKKHFMFIQKLSYYLGFILLLVILPVFAKLMRNTDVFHESMTWVWYAPFGMLFLYFFSMWVYKGYKKATTSAENILKELEE
;
A
#
# COMPACT_ATOMS: atom_id res chain seq x y z
N MET A 1 -59.92 23.32 15.88
CA MET A 1 -58.92 24.34 15.51
C MET A 1 -57.58 24.02 16.16
N GLU A 2 -57.48 23.97 17.51
CA GLU A 2 -56.24 23.59 18.22
C GLU A 2 -55.68 22.18 17.90
N LEU A 3 -56.55 21.17 17.76
CA LEU A 3 -56.14 19.77 17.52
C LEU A 3 -55.60 19.50 16.11
N GLU A 4 -56.05 20.25 15.10
CA GLU A 4 -55.54 20.13 13.74
C GLU A 4 -54.16 20.79 13.60
N GLU A 5 -53.95 21.92 14.27
CA GLU A 5 -52.65 22.58 14.35
C GLU A 5 -51.62 21.73 15.09
N MET A 6 -52.01 21.07 16.19
CA MET A 6 -51.14 20.12 16.89
C MET A 6 -50.79 18.87 16.04
N LYS A 7 -51.74 18.34 15.26
CA LYS A 7 -51.45 17.26 14.29
C LYS A 7 -50.48 17.74 13.20
N GLY A 8 -50.65 18.97 12.71
CA GLY A 8 -49.74 19.59 11.74
C GLY A 8 -48.32 19.72 12.27
N LEU A 9 -48.16 20.26 13.48
CA LEU A 9 -46.88 20.40 14.17
C LEU A 9 -46.21 19.05 14.46
N TRP A 10 -46.98 18.03 14.85
CA TRP A 10 -46.45 16.68 15.08
C TRP A 10 -45.94 16.04 13.78
N ASN A 11 -46.69 16.21 12.69
CA ASN A 11 -46.30 15.64 11.39
C ASN A 11 -45.05 16.34 10.84
N GLU A 12 -44.93 17.66 11.03
CA GLU A 12 -43.73 18.41 10.66
C GLU A 12 -42.52 18.03 11.52
N MET A 13 -42.69 17.88 12.83
CA MET A 13 -41.63 17.36 13.72
C MET A 13 -41.19 15.94 13.33
N SER A 14 -42.14 15.05 13.05
CA SER A 14 -41.84 13.68 12.63
C SER A 14 -41.03 13.67 11.33
N LYS A 15 -41.37 14.55 10.37
CA LYS A 15 -40.65 14.70 9.10
C LYS A 15 -39.25 15.30 9.29
N ARG A 16 -39.06 16.22 10.24
CA ARG A 16 -37.74 16.77 10.61
C ARG A 16 -36.86 15.71 11.28
N ILE A 17 -37.43 14.89 12.17
CA ILE A 17 -36.74 13.77 12.82
C ILE A 17 -36.29 12.73 11.79
N ASP A 18 -37.15 12.39 10.82
CA ASP A 18 -36.81 11.45 9.76
C ASP A 18 -35.67 11.97 8.87
N ASN A 19 -35.76 13.24 8.46
CA ASN A 19 -34.68 13.91 7.73
C ASN A 19 -33.38 14.00 8.53
N GLN A 20 -33.45 14.25 9.84
CA GLN A 20 -32.28 14.25 10.73
C GLN A 20 -31.66 12.86 10.87
N LYS A 21 -32.47 11.79 10.95
CA LYS A 21 -31.97 10.40 10.93
C LYS A 21 -31.24 10.11 9.63
N ILE A 22 -31.83 10.43 8.49
CA ILE A 22 -31.21 10.26 7.16
C ILE A 22 -29.90 11.04 7.05
N LEU A 23 -29.87 12.29 7.54
CA LEU A 23 -28.66 13.12 7.55
C LEU A 23 -27.60 12.54 8.49
N THR A 24 -28.00 12.06 9.67
CA THR A 24 -27.10 11.45 10.67
C THR A 24 -26.51 10.16 10.13
N ASP A 25 -27.31 9.27 9.54
CA ASP A 25 -26.84 8.03 8.91
C ASP A 25 -25.84 8.33 7.78
N LYS A 26 -26.13 9.32 6.93
CA LYS A 26 -25.19 9.78 5.89
C LYS A 26 -23.89 10.32 6.50
N LEU A 27 -23.98 11.05 7.60
CA LEU A 27 -22.83 11.65 8.27
C LEU A 27 -21.98 10.59 8.96
N VAL A 28 -22.60 9.58 9.60
CA VAL A 28 -21.94 8.40 10.17
C VAL A 28 -21.22 7.62 9.07
N ILE A 29 -21.88 7.33 7.94
CA ILE A 29 -21.26 6.64 6.80
C ILE A 29 -20.07 7.44 6.24
N GLN A 30 -20.20 8.77 6.13
CA GLN A 30 -19.11 9.63 5.64
C GLN A 30 -17.93 9.69 6.61
N LEU A 31 -18.17 9.84 7.92
CA LEU A 31 -17.14 9.83 8.95
C LEU A 31 -16.41 8.48 8.98
N THR A 32 -17.14 7.37 8.88
CA THR A 32 -16.55 6.02 8.84
C THR A 32 -15.73 5.81 7.58
N LYS A 33 -16.23 6.25 6.42
CA LYS A 33 -15.46 6.24 5.15
C LYS A 33 -14.19 7.08 5.26
N GLN A 34 -14.25 8.25 5.89
CA GLN A 34 -13.10 9.13 6.09
C GLN A 34 -12.07 8.51 7.04
N ASN A 35 -12.49 7.94 8.16
CA ASN A 35 -11.61 7.26 9.11
C ASN A 35 -10.95 6.03 8.49
N TYR A 36 -11.73 5.24 7.74
CA TYR A 36 -11.25 4.11 6.96
C TYR A 36 -10.16 4.53 5.95
N VAL A 37 -10.44 5.54 5.14
CA VAL A 37 -9.48 6.07 4.16
C VAL A 37 -8.25 6.64 4.86
N ASN A 38 -8.39 7.32 6.00
CA ASN A 38 -7.25 7.85 6.74
C ASN A 38 -6.36 6.75 7.33
N LYS A 39 -6.92 5.63 7.82
CA LYS A 39 -6.11 4.46 8.22
C LYS A 39 -5.35 3.85 7.05
N LEU A 40 -5.97 3.80 5.86
CA LEU A 40 -5.30 3.33 4.65
C LEU A 40 -4.26 4.33 4.12
N LYS A 41 -4.44 5.64 4.33
CA LYS A 41 -3.42 6.66 3.96
C LYS A 41 -2.10 6.45 4.69
N ALA A 42 -2.13 5.98 5.94
CA ALA A 42 -0.92 5.65 6.69
C ALA A 42 -0.06 4.57 6.00
N ILE A 43 -0.67 3.72 5.16
CA ILE A 43 0.03 2.75 4.30
C ILE A 43 0.32 3.37 2.92
N SER A 44 -0.65 4.08 2.34
CA SER A 44 -0.56 4.60 0.98
C SER A 44 0.53 5.66 0.80
N ILE A 45 0.79 6.50 1.81
CA ILE A 45 1.80 7.57 1.74
C ILE A 45 3.21 6.96 1.64
N PRO A 46 3.67 6.10 2.56
CA PRO A 46 5.01 5.51 2.46
C PRO A 46 5.18 4.66 1.19
N GLU A 47 4.14 3.93 0.75
CA GLU A 47 4.17 3.18 -0.52
C GLU A 47 4.30 4.11 -1.74
N SER A 48 3.62 5.27 -1.75
CA SER A 48 3.73 6.23 -2.85
C SER A 48 5.12 6.85 -2.92
N ILE A 49 5.70 7.22 -1.76
CA ILE A 49 7.06 7.74 -1.69
C ILE A 49 8.06 6.68 -2.16
N GLY A 50 7.94 5.44 -1.66
CA GLY A 50 8.78 4.32 -2.09
C GLY A 50 8.66 4.05 -3.58
N THR A 51 7.45 4.13 -4.14
CA THR A 51 7.21 3.98 -5.58
C THR A 51 7.94 5.04 -6.40
N VAL A 52 7.91 6.31 -5.97
CA VAL A 52 8.63 7.40 -6.65
C VAL A 52 10.14 7.13 -6.65
N VAL A 53 10.68 6.68 -5.51
CA VAL A 53 12.11 6.32 -5.40
C VAL A 53 12.45 5.13 -6.31
N CYS A 54 11.62 4.08 -6.36
CA CYS A 54 11.82 2.94 -7.24
C CYS A 54 11.74 3.32 -8.73
N PHE A 55 10.82 4.19 -9.12
CA PHE A 55 10.76 4.70 -10.50
C PHE A 55 11.99 5.53 -10.84
N ALA A 56 12.43 6.42 -9.95
CA ALA A 56 13.63 7.21 -10.16
C ALA A 56 14.88 6.32 -10.30
N SER A 57 15.03 5.28 -9.48
CA SER A 57 16.14 4.34 -9.60
C SER A 57 16.08 3.53 -10.89
N ALA A 58 14.90 3.09 -11.32
CA ALA A 58 14.73 2.39 -12.59
C ALA A 58 15.13 3.26 -13.79
N VAL A 59 14.72 4.53 -13.81
CA VAL A 59 15.11 5.49 -14.87
C VAL A 59 16.62 5.72 -14.86
N TYR A 60 17.22 5.90 -13.69
CA TYR A 60 18.67 6.09 -13.57
C TYR A 60 19.47 4.89 -14.13
N ILE A 61 19.06 3.66 -13.79
CA ILE A 61 19.69 2.43 -14.31
C ILE A 61 19.47 2.32 -15.81
N PHE A 62 18.27 2.64 -16.32
CA PHE A 62 17.97 2.60 -17.74
C PHE A 62 18.83 3.59 -18.55
N MET A 63 19.00 4.82 -18.07
CA MET A 63 19.84 5.83 -18.74
C MET A 63 21.32 5.45 -18.77
N ASN A 64 21.80 4.77 -17.73
CA ASN A 64 23.19 4.33 -17.63
C ASN A 64 23.38 2.86 -18.04
N PHE A 65 22.39 2.24 -18.70
CA PHE A 65 22.41 0.81 -19.01
C PHE A 65 23.59 0.43 -19.91
N GLY A 66 24.05 1.37 -20.75
CA GLY A 66 25.23 1.20 -21.59
C GLY A 66 26.55 1.04 -20.84
N LYS A 67 26.61 1.28 -19.52
CA LYS A 67 27.81 1.01 -18.69
C LYS A 67 27.86 -0.43 -18.17
N LEU A 68 26.78 -1.20 -18.33
CA LEU A 68 26.76 -2.61 -17.97
C LEU A 68 27.27 -3.41 -19.18
N ASP A 69 28.59 -3.47 -19.32
CA ASP A 69 29.23 -4.13 -20.47
C ASP A 69 29.14 -5.66 -20.42
N THR A 70 28.86 -6.24 -19.25
CA THR A 70 28.83 -7.70 -19.08
C THR A 70 27.42 -8.28 -19.08
N TRP A 71 27.25 -9.44 -19.73
CA TRP A 71 25.94 -10.10 -19.91
C TRP A 71 25.18 -10.36 -18.58
N TYR A 72 25.87 -10.77 -17.52
CA TYR A 72 25.24 -11.02 -16.22
C TYR A 72 24.81 -9.72 -15.52
N LEU A 73 25.59 -8.65 -15.68
CA LEU A 73 25.26 -7.32 -15.16
C LEU A 73 24.03 -6.74 -15.88
N GLN A 74 23.93 -6.93 -17.20
CA GLN A 74 22.75 -6.52 -17.99
C GLN A 74 21.48 -7.26 -17.53
N LEU A 75 21.57 -8.57 -17.29
CA LEU A 75 20.45 -9.37 -16.78
C LEU A 75 20.00 -8.87 -15.40
N PHE A 76 20.96 -8.60 -14.52
CA PHE A 76 20.72 -8.02 -13.20
C PHE A 76 20.10 -6.62 -13.26
N GLY A 77 20.58 -5.75 -14.15
CA GLY A 77 20.01 -4.44 -14.40
C GLY A 77 18.56 -4.53 -14.88
N PHE A 78 18.26 -5.43 -15.82
CA PHE A 78 16.90 -5.66 -16.30
C PHE A 78 15.98 -6.18 -15.17
N PHE A 79 16.47 -7.12 -14.36
CA PHE A 79 15.72 -7.65 -13.22
C PHE A 79 15.39 -6.55 -12.20
N VAL A 80 16.37 -5.68 -11.87
CA VAL A 80 16.16 -4.57 -10.94
C VAL A 80 15.14 -3.57 -11.50
N ILE A 81 15.23 -3.21 -12.78
CA ILE A 81 14.24 -2.33 -13.43
C ILE A 81 12.85 -2.97 -13.36
N ALA A 82 12.71 -4.23 -13.79
CA ALA A 82 11.42 -4.93 -13.79
C ALA A 82 10.83 -5.00 -12.37
N TYR A 83 11.63 -5.33 -11.37
CA TYR A 83 11.20 -5.36 -9.97
C TYR A 83 10.73 -3.98 -9.50
N SER A 84 11.51 -2.93 -9.76
CA SER A 84 11.22 -1.55 -9.37
C SER A 84 9.98 -0.96 -10.06
N LEU A 85 9.56 -1.49 -11.20
CA LEU A 85 8.32 -1.09 -11.88
C LEU A 85 7.12 -1.92 -11.43
N ILE A 86 7.26 -3.25 -11.40
CA ILE A 86 6.14 -4.18 -11.26
C ILE A 86 5.60 -4.17 -9.83
N LEU A 87 6.46 -4.26 -8.81
CA LEU A 87 6.01 -4.37 -7.43
C LEU A 87 5.31 -3.12 -6.91
N PRO A 88 5.87 -1.91 -7.07
CA PRO A 88 5.20 -0.71 -6.59
C PRO A 88 3.89 -0.43 -7.33
N ALA A 89 3.82 -0.76 -8.63
CA ALA A 89 2.59 -0.66 -9.39
C ALA A 89 1.49 -1.61 -8.87
N LEU A 90 1.86 -2.85 -8.52
CA LEU A 90 0.93 -3.82 -7.95
C LEU A 90 0.48 -3.44 -6.53
N SER A 91 1.39 -2.97 -5.68
CA SER A 91 1.05 -2.54 -4.31
C SER A 91 0.09 -1.35 -4.32
N LEU A 92 0.35 -0.34 -5.16
CA LEU A 92 -0.53 0.83 -5.32
C LEU A 92 -1.90 0.46 -5.88
N ARG A 93 -1.97 -0.44 -6.87
CA ARG A 93 -3.26 -0.90 -7.40
C ARG A 93 -4.10 -1.59 -6.32
N ALA A 94 -3.49 -2.43 -5.50
CA ALA A 94 -4.19 -3.10 -4.41
C ALA A 94 -4.68 -2.10 -3.34
N ILE A 95 -3.88 -1.10 -2.97
CA ILE A 95 -4.28 -0.04 -2.04
C ILE A 95 -5.40 0.83 -2.60
N LYS A 96 -5.30 1.23 -3.87
CA LYS A 96 -6.34 2.01 -4.55
C LYS A 96 -7.67 1.25 -4.56
N LYS A 97 -7.62 -0.06 -4.82
CA LYS A 97 -8.80 -0.93 -4.77
C LYS A 97 -9.42 -1.00 -3.38
N MET A 98 -8.62 -1.11 -2.31
CA MET A 98 -9.12 -1.05 -0.93
C MET A 98 -9.76 0.31 -0.63
N LYS A 99 -9.12 1.41 -1.03
CA LYS A 99 -9.62 2.77 -0.80
C LYS A 99 -10.91 3.09 -1.57
N SER A 100 -11.14 2.46 -2.71
CA SER A 100 -12.29 2.72 -3.59
C SER A 100 -13.52 1.87 -3.30
N ILE A 101 -13.51 1.02 -2.25
CA ILE A 101 -14.67 0.21 -1.87
C ILE A 101 -15.79 1.16 -1.46
N ASP A 102 -16.95 1.01 -2.11
CA ASP A 102 -18.09 1.86 -1.83
C ASP A 102 -18.87 1.31 -0.62
N ILE A 103 -18.66 1.95 0.52
CA ILE A 103 -19.32 1.62 1.78
C ILE A 103 -20.79 2.10 1.77
N ALA A 104 -21.16 3.03 0.88
CA ALA A 104 -22.49 3.65 0.88
C ALA A 104 -23.50 2.98 -0.08
N GLY A 105 -23.04 2.43 -1.21
CA GLY A 105 -23.89 1.84 -2.24
C GLY A 105 -24.08 0.31 -2.17
N ASN A 106 -23.16 -0.40 -1.51
CA ASN A 106 -23.18 -1.86 -1.42
C ASN A 106 -23.70 -2.34 -0.06
N THR A 107 -24.33 -3.53 -0.04
CA THR A 107 -24.67 -4.22 1.20
C THR A 107 -23.42 -4.40 2.06
N TYR A 108 -23.50 -4.04 3.35
CA TYR A 108 -22.39 -4.11 4.31
C TYR A 108 -21.52 -5.39 4.17
N LYS A 109 -22.15 -6.57 4.09
CA LYS A 109 -21.45 -7.87 3.96
C LYS A 109 -20.62 -7.97 2.69
N GLN A 110 -21.08 -7.35 1.60
CA GLN A 110 -20.38 -7.34 0.32
C GLN A 110 -19.14 -6.44 0.38
N SER A 111 -19.26 -5.24 0.97
CA SER A 111 -18.13 -4.33 1.19
C SER A 111 -17.05 -4.93 2.08
N LEU A 112 -17.44 -5.64 3.14
CA LEU A 112 -16.51 -6.35 4.02
C LEU A 112 -15.80 -7.51 3.29
N MET A 113 -16.53 -8.28 2.48
CA MET A 113 -15.97 -9.39 1.70
C MET A 113 -14.99 -8.90 0.63
N GLU A 114 -15.33 -7.83 -0.09
CA GLU A 114 -14.44 -7.20 -1.08
C GLU A 114 -13.17 -6.63 -0.45
N TYR A 115 -13.29 -6.05 0.74
CA TYR A 115 -12.15 -5.58 1.52
C TYR A 115 -11.24 -6.72 1.96
N ALA A 116 -11.80 -7.78 2.55
CA ALA A 116 -11.04 -8.95 2.98
C ALA A 116 -10.27 -9.61 1.81
N LYS A 117 -10.91 -9.71 0.64
CA LYS A 117 -10.27 -10.21 -0.59
C LYS A 117 -9.11 -9.33 -1.04
N SER A 118 -9.32 -8.01 -1.03
CA SER A 118 -8.29 -7.04 -1.44
C SER A 118 -7.13 -6.98 -0.44
N LYS A 119 -7.40 -7.07 0.87
CA LYS A 119 -6.41 -7.21 1.94
C LYS A 119 -5.54 -8.47 1.75
N LYS A 120 -6.17 -9.62 1.47
CA LYS A 120 -5.43 -10.88 1.22
C LYS A 120 -4.49 -10.75 0.03
N HIS A 121 -4.94 -10.12 -1.05
CA HIS A 121 -4.10 -9.87 -2.23
C HIS A 121 -2.94 -8.93 -1.94
N PHE A 122 -3.19 -7.82 -1.21
CA PHE A 122 -2.13 -6.89 -0.79
C PHE A 122 -1.08 -7.59 0.09
N MET A 123 -1.51 -8.38 1.08
CA MET A 123 -0.60 -9.15 1.94
C MET A 123 0.24 -10.17 1.17
N PHE A 124 -0.34 -10.79 0.15
CA PHE A 124 0.40 -11.68 -0.73
C PHE A 124 1.47 -10.94 -1.53
N ILE A 125 1.16 -9.77 -2.10
CA ILE A 125 2.14 -8.93 -2.82
C ILE A 125 3.25 -8.48 -1.88
N GLN A 126 2.94 -8.09 -0.64
CA GLN A 126 3.94 -7.69 0.35
C GLN A 126 4.84 -8.87 0.76
N LYS A 127 4.28 -10.07 0.93
CA LYS A 127 5.05 -11.28 1.19
C LYS A 127 5.97 -11.64 0.01
N LEU A 128 5.48 -11.49 -1.23
CA LEU A 128 6.29 -11.69 -2.42
C LEU A 128 7.41 -10.65 -2.52
N SER A 129 7.09 -9.39 -2.22
CA SER A 129 8.05 -8.28 -2.18
C SER A 129 9.17 -8.54 -1.17
N TYR A 130 8.84 -9.11 -0.01
CA TYR A 130 9.82 -9.53 1.00
C TYR A 130 10.81 -10.55 0.45
N TYR A 131 10.33 -11.67 -0.10
CA TYR A 131 11.22 -12.72 -0.61
C TYR A 131 12.06 -12.26 -1.79
N LEU A 132 11.43 -11.57 -2.75
CA LEU A 132 12.14 -11.03 -3.90
C LEU A 132 13.07 -9.88 -3.51
N GLY A 133 12.82 -9.18 -2.40
CA GLY A 133 13.67 -8.11 -1.87
C GLY A 133 15.05 -8.60 -1.43
N PHE A 134 15.15 -9.81 -0.87
CA PHE A 134 16.46 -10.42 -0.59
C PHE A 134 17.25 -10.70 -1.85
N ILE A 135 16.58 -11.20 -2.89
CA ILE A 135 17.21 -11.45 -4.20
C ILE A 135 17.65 -10.11 -4.79
N LEU A 136 16.79 -9.09 -4.74
CA LEU A 136 17.11 -7.74 -5.21
C LEU A 136 18.36 -7.19 -4.53
N LEU A 137 18.51 -7.37 -3.21
CA LEU A 137 19.68 -6.88 -2.49
C LEU A 137 20.99 -7.44 -3.03
N LEU A 138 21.04 -8.74 -3.34
CA LEU A 138 22.22 -9.38 -3.91
C LEU A 138 22.53 -8.87 -5.33
N VAL A 139 21.48 -8.55 -6.08
CA VAL A 139 21.56 -8.18 -7.50
C VAL A 139 21.81 -6.68 -7.69
N ILE A 140 21.28 -5.83 -6.82
CA ILE A 140 21.36 -4.37 -6.93
C ILE A 140 22.74 -3.83 -6.58
N LEU A 141 23.44 -4.48 -5.64
CA LEU A 141 24.80 -4.14 -5.23
C LEU A 141 25.81 -4.12 -6.40
N PRO A 142 25.98 -5.22 -7.18
CA PRO A 142 26.92 -5.21 -8.31
C PRO A 142 26.48 -4.25 -9.41
N VAL A 143 25.18 -4.09 -9.65
CA VAL A 143 24.63 -3.13 -10.62
C VAL A 143 25.00 -1.70 -10.25
N PHE A 144 24.77 -1.27 -9.01
CA PHE A 144 25.07 0.10 -8.57
C PHE A 144 26.57 0.37 -8.49
N ALA A 145 27.37 -0.60 -8.05
CA ALA A 145 28.81 -0.43 -7.99
C ALA A 145 29.44 -0.26 -9.37
N LYS A 146 29.00 -1.04 -10.37
CA LYS A 146 29.43 -0.85 -11.75
C LYS A 146 28.98 0.52 -12.29
N LEU A 147 27.75 0.92 -12.00
CA LEU A 147 27.21 2.21 -12.45
C LEU A 147 27.92 3.44 -11.86
N MET A 148 28.32 3.39 -10.58
CA MET A 148 28.95 4.53 -9.89
C MET A 148 30.47 4.53 -9.92
N ARG A 149 31.13 3.38 -9.77
CA ARG A 149 32.59 3.28 -9.65
C ARG A 149 33.25 2.63 -10.86
N ASN A 150 32.47 2.10 -11.81
CA ASN A 150 32.94 1.32 -12.96
C ASN A 150 33.77 0.07 -12.60
N THR A 151 33.75 -0.33 -11.32
CA THR A 151 34.46 -1.50 -10.81
C THR A 151 33.54 -2.71 -10.70
N ASP A 152 34.08 -3.88 -10.99
CA ASP A 152 33.39 -5.15 -10.81
C ASP A 152 33.58 -5.62 -9.37
N VAL A 153 32.51 -5.56 -8.58
CA VAL A 153 32.49 -5.93 -7.15
C VAL A 153 32.97 -7.36 -6.91
N PHE A 154 32.73 -8.24 -7.89
CA PHE A 154 33.15 -9.64 -7.87
C PHE A 154 34.65 -9.86 -8.06
N HIS A 155 35.39 -8.89 -8.62
CA HIS A 155 36.82 -9.02 -8.88
C HIS A 155 37.70 -8.30 -7.85
N GLU A 156 37.26 -7.18 -7.28
CA GLU A 156 38.18 -6.31 -6.52
C GLU A 156 37.92 -6.19 -5.01
N SER A 157 36.77 -6.59 -4.47
CA SER A 157 36.33 -5.99 -3.19
C SER A 157 36.02 -6.96 -2.05
N MET A 158 36.94 -7.01 -1.07
CA MET A 158 36.72 -7.62 0.27
C MET A 158 35.55 -6.97 1.03
N THR A 159 35.10 -5.79 0.59
CA THR A 159 33.94 -5.07 1.12
C THR A 159 32.62 -5.78 0.90
N TRP A 160 32.48 -6.61 -0.14
CA TRP A 160 31.23 -7.34 -0.43
C TRP A 160 30.84 -8.30 0.72
N VAL A 161 31.83 -8.93 1.34
CA VAL A 161 31.66 -9.87 2.46
C VAL A 161 31.02 -9.19 3.68
N TRP A 162 31.21 -7.88 3.86
CA TRP A 162 30.60 -7.12 4.95
C TRP A 162 29.25 -6.48 4.58
N TYR A 163 29.10 -5.96 3.36
CA TYR A 163 27.87 -5.31 2.94
C TYR A 163 26.69 -6.28 2.76
N ALA A 164 26.95 -7.49 2.24
CA ALA A 164 25.91 -8.49 2.04
C ALA A 164 25.20 -8.94 3.33
N PRO A 165 25.90 -9.37 4.41
CA PRO A 165 25.25 -9.76 5.66
C PRO A 165 24.61 -8.57 6.38
N PHE A 166 25.23 -7.38 6.34
CA PHE A 166 24.64 -6.19 6.93
C PHE A 166 23.33 -5.79 6.23
N GLY A 167 23.32 -5.81 4.90
CA GLY A 167 22.13 -5.55 4.10
C GLY A 167 21.02 -6.57 4.34
N MET A 168 21.39 -7.85 4.50
CA MET A 168 20.45 -8.92 4.81
C MET A 168 19.80 -8.75 6.18
N LEU A 169 20.60 -8.39 7.20
CA LEU A 169 20.13 -8.08 8.55
C LEU A 169 19.19 -6.87 8.53
N PHE A 170 19.60 -5.79 7.85
CA PHE A 170 18.79 -4.58 7.73
C PHE A 170 17.45 -4.86 7.06
N LEU A 171 17.43 -5.59 5.94
CA LEU A 171 16.19 -5.98 5.25
C LEU A 171 15.29 -6.86 6.12
N TYR A 172 15.86 -7.79 6.89
CA TYR A 172 15.09 -8.64 7.78
C TYR A 172 14.33 -7.80 8.82
N PHE A 173 15.03 -6.91 9.52
CA PHE A 173 14.42 -6.02 10.52
C PHE A 173 13.41 -5.06 9.90
N PHE A 174 13.79 -4.40 8.81
CA PHE A 174 12.93 -3.43 8.13
C PHE A 174 11.65 -4.08 7.61
N SER A 175 11.75 -5.25 6.97
CA SER A 175 10.59 -5.95 6.44
C SER A 175 9.67 -6.48 7.53
N MET A 176 10.21 -6.96 8.65
CA MET A 176 9.40 -7.38 9.78
C MET A 176 8.62 -6.19 10.37
N TRP A 177 9.26 -5.02 10.43
CA TRP A 177 8.63 -3.79 10.91
C TRP A 177 7.52 -3.31 9.96
N VAL A 178 7.80 -3.25 8.66
CA VAL A 178 6.83 -2.87 7.62
C VAL A 178 5.65 -3.82 7.60
N TYR A 179 5.88 -5.14 7.62
CA TYR A 179 4.82 -6.14 7.63
C TYR A 179 3.92 -6.01 8.87
N LYS A 180 4.50 -5.81 10.05
CA LYS A 180 3.74 -5.56 11.29
C LYS A 180 2.91 -4.28 11.18
N GLY A 181 3.49 -3.20 10.66
CA GLY A 181 2.79 -1.93 10.43
C GLY A 181 1.60 -2.07 9.48
N TYR A 182 1.80 -2.72 8.34
CA TYR A 182 0.75 -2.97 7.35
C TYR A 182 -0.34 -3.89 7.87
N LYS A 183 0.01 -4.96 8.60
CA LYS A 183 -0.96 -5.84 9.26
C LYS A 183 -1.81 -5.08 10.28
N LYS A 184 -1.20 -4.22 11.10
CA LYS A 184 -1.92 -3.41 12.10
C LYS A 184 -2.90 -2.45 11.43
N ALA A 185 -2.47 -1.72 10.41
CA ALA A 185 -3.32 -0.74 9.72
C ALA A 185 -4.46 -1.39 8.93
N THR A 186 -4.21 -2.51 8.24
CA THR A 186 -5.27 -3.25 7.52
C THR A 186 -6.26 -3.95 8.44
N THR A 187 -5.84 -4.44 9.61
CA THR A 187 -6.77 -4.98 10.61
C THR A 187 -7.56 -3.87 11.30
N SER A 188 -6.95 -2.72 11.60
CA SER A 188 -7.69 -1.58 12.14
C SER A 188 -8.78 -1.08 11.18
N ALA A 189 -8.49 -1.02 9.88
CA ALA A 189 -9.49 -0.67 8.88
C ALA A 189 -10.57 -1.74 8.70
N GLU A 190 -10.27 -3.02 8.94
CA GLU A 190 -11.27 -4.10 8.98
C GLU A 190 -12.22 -3.97 10.17
N ASN A 191 -11.69 -3.62 11.35
CA ASN A 191 -12.50 -3.46 12.56
C ASN A 191 -13.45 -2.27 12.46
N ILE A 192 -13.01 -1.15 11.87
CA ILE A 192 -13.88 0.00 11.59
C ILE A 192 -15.04 -0.40 10.66
N LEU A 193 -14.78 -1.29 9.70
CA LEU A 193 -15.86 -1.83 8.89
C LEU A 193 -16.78 -2.72 9.72
N LYS A 194 -16.26 -3.53 10.67
CA LYS A 194 -17.09 -4.39 11.53
C LYS A 194 -18.00 -3.62 12.50
N GLU A 195 -17.54 -2.49 13.01
CA GLU A 195 -18.33 -1.59 13.87
C GLU A 195 -19.57 -0.99 13.18
N LEU A 196 -19.71 -1.12 11.86
CA LEU A 196 -20.91 -0.66 11.12
C LEU A 196 -22.06 -1.69 11.11
N GLU A 197 -21.85 -2.93 11.56
CA GLU A 197 -22.91 -3.97 11.67
C GLU A 197 -23.52 -4.07 13.06
N GLU A 198 -22.83 -3.56 14.08
CA GLU A 198 -23.34 -3.44 15.46
C GLU A 198 -24.13 -2.14 15.67
#